data_AF-W6S839-F1
#
_entry.id   AF-W6S839-F1
#
_cell.length_a   1.000
_cell.length_b   1.000
_cell.length_c   1.000
_cell.angle_alpha   90.00
_cell.angle_beta   90.00
_cell.angle_gamma   90.00
#
_symmetry.space_group_name_H-M   'P 1'
#
loop_
_entity.id
_entity.type
_entity.pdbx_description
1 polymer ?
#
loop_
_entity_poly.entity_id
_entity_poly.type
_entity_poly.pdbx_seq_one_letter_code
_entity_poly.pdbx_strand_id
1 'polypeptide(L)' 'MTESQYEPKYKCGETSIGRIRYEAAGSMRETWQWSGHGPKVKERLLPQQGFEPTAREASRMAEDYYDRLTAHNRLHT' A
#
# COMPACT_ATOMS: atom_id res chain seq x y z
N MET A 1 -10.56 -37.30 14.62
CA MET A 1 -10.89 -35.87 14.53
C MET A 1 -9.86 -35.25 13.61
N THR A 2 -10.17 -35.15 12.31
CA THR A 2 -9.25 -34.56 11.33
C THR A 2 -9.49 -33.07 11.29
N GLU A 3 -8.46 -32.33 11.70
CA GLU A 3 -8.44 -30.88 11.77
C GLU A 3 -8.64 -30.32 10.35
N SER A 4 -9.73 -29.58 10.21
CA SER A 4 -10.19 -28.91 9.00
C SER A 4 -9.09 -28.01 8.44
N GLN A 5 -8.61 -28.31 7.24
CA GLN A 5 -7.77 -27.42 6.44
C GLN A 5 -8.58 -26.17 6.08
N TYR A 6 -8.48 -25.13 6.92
CA TYR A 6 -9.01 -23.81 6.62
C TYR A 6 -8.08 -23.13 5.62
N GLU A 7 -8.29 -23.36 4.32
CA GLU A 7 -7.64 -22.55 3.30
C GLU A 7 -8.33 -21.18 3.28
N PRO A 8 -7.61 -20.07 3.57
CA PRO A 8 -8.21 -18.75 3.50
C PRO A 8 -8.63 -18.44 2.05
N LYS A 9 -9.95 -18.47 1.83
CA LYS A 9 -10.64 -18.24 0.55
C LYS A 9 -10.36 -16.87 -0.09
N TYR A 10 -9.79 -15.94 0.67
CA TYR A 10 -9.48 -14.60 0.22
C TYR A 10 -7.97 -14.50 -0.06
N LYS A 11 -7.58 -14.68 -1.33
CA LYS A 11 -6.24 -14.27 -1.78
C LYS A 11 -6.17 -12.75 -1.61
N CYS A 12 -5.34 -12.29 -0.67
CA CYS A 12 -4.76 -10.95 -0.78
C CYS A 12 -4.10 -10.89 -2.16
N GLY A 13 -4.37 -9.85 -2.96
CA GLY A 13 -3.88 -9.77 -4.34
C GLY A 13 -2.39 -10.09 -4.44
N GLU A 14 -1.97 -10.71 -5.55
CA GLU A 14 -0.59 -11.21 -5.69
C GLU A 14 0.47 -10.10 -5.63
N THR A 15 0.07 -8.85 -5.85
CA THR A 15 0.93 -7.67 -5.75
C THR A 15 0.45 -6.76 -4.64
N SER A 16 1.34 -6.42 -3.69
CA SER A 16 1.08 -5.38 -2.70
C SER A 16 1.15 -3.99 -3.34
N ILE A 17 0.05 -3.24 -3.22
CA ILE A 17 -0.09 -1.87 -3.72
C ILE A 17 0.62 -0.89 -2.78
N GLY A 18 0.54 -1.13 -1.47
CA GLY A 18 1.18 -0.29 -0.46
C GLY A 18 0.92 -0.77 0.96
N ARG A 19 1.38 0.03 1.93
CA ARG A 19 1.15 -0.20 3.36
C ARG A 19 0.80 1.13 4.04
N ILE A 20 -0.11 1.06 5.00
CA ILE A 20 -0.36 2.16 5.94
C ILE A 20 -0.03 1.75 7.38
N ARG A 21 0.38 2.72 8.21
CA ARG A 21 0.67 2.53 9.64
C ARG A 21 0.21 3.76 10.41
N TYR A 22 -0.49 3.56 11.53
CA TYR A 22 -0.79 4.64 12.47
C TYR A 22 0.45 4.97 13.30
N GLU A 23 0.81 6.25 13.36
CA GLU A 23 1.90 6.74 14.20
C GLU A 23 1.35 7.13 15.58
N ALA A 24 1.52 6.25 16.56
CA ALA A 24 1.08 6.51 17.93
C ALA A 24 2.04 7.43 18.71
N ALA A 25 3.27 7.63 18.23
CA ALA A 25 4.31 8.38 18.93
C ALA A 25 5.20 9.18 17.94
N GLY A 26 6.00 10.10 18.48
CA GLY A 26 6.92 10.93 17.69
C GLY A 26 6.34 12.27 17.24
N SER A 27 7.05 12.96 16.35
CA SER A 27 6.67 14.30 15.85
C SER A 27 5.46 14.28 14.93
N MET A 28 5.23 13.17 14.23
CA MET A 28 4.08 12.93 13.35
C MET A 28 3.01 12.06 14.03
N ARG A 29 2.89 12.11 15.37
CA ARG A 29 1.87 11.35 16.09
C ARG A 29 0.46 11.68 15.61
N GLU A 30 -0.46 10.75 15.81
CA GLU A 30 -1.88 10.91 15.44
C GLU A 30 -2.12 11.03 13.93
N THR A 31 -1.13 10.65 13.13
CA THR A 31 -1.24 10.57 11.66
C THR A 31 -1.05 9.15 11.18
N TRP A 32 -1.38 8.93 9.90
CA TRP A 32 -1.24 7.68 9.20
C TRP A 32 -0.13 7.80 8.17
N GLN A 33 0.98 7.09 8.39
CA GLN A 33 2.02 6.96 7.39
C GLN A 33 1.54 6.04 6.27
N TRP A 34 1.73 6.44 5.02
CA TRP A 34 1.58 5.57 3.86
C TRP A 34 2.92 5.32 3.18
N SER A 35 3.07 4.15 2.58
CA SER A 35 4.23 3.78 1.75
C SER A 35 3.75 3.05 0.51
N GLY A 36 3.94 3.69 -0.64
CA GLY A 36 3.62 3.14 -1.95
C GLY A 36 4.53 1.96 -2.30
N HIS A 37 3.92 0.85 -2.71
CA HIS A 37 4.60 -0.34 -3.23
C HIS A 37 4.17 -0.55 -4.70
N GLY A 38 4.43 -1.73 -5.25
CA GLY A 38 4.07 -2.08 -6.61
C GLY A 38 5.08 -3.04 -7.23
N PRO A 39 4.81 -3.51 -8.47
CA PRO A 39 5.60 -4.52 -9.14
C PRO A 39 7.06 -4.08 -9.35
N LYS A 40 7.90 -5.01 -9.80
CA LYS A 40 9.25 -4.67 -10.22
C LYS A 40 9.19 -3.80 -11.46
N VAL A 41 9.48 -2.52 -11.28
CA VAL A 41 9.44 -1.50 -12.33
C VAL A 41 10.84 -1.00 -12.68
N LYS A 42 10.97 -0.31 -13.83
CA LYS A 42 12.23 0.31 -14.24
C LYS A 42 12.52 1.57 -13.42
N GLU A 43 11.48 2.38 -13.20
CA GLU A 43 11.60 3.66 -12.51
C GLU A 43 10.55 3.78 -11.39
N ARG A 44 11.01 4.24 -10.21
CA ARG A 44 10.16 4.55 -9.05
C ARG A 44 9.85 6.04 -9.03
N LEU A 45 8.66 6.39 -8.54
CA LEU A 45 8.19 7.78 -8.46
C LEU A 45 8.41 8.37 -7.07
N LEU A 46 8.46 9.69 -6.98
CA LEU A 46 8.43 10.44 -5.72
C LEU A 46 7.18 11.35 -5.67
N PRO A 47 6.63 11.63 -4.48
CA PRO A 47 6.95 10.96 -3.21
C PRO A 47 6.41 9.52 -3.20
N GLN A 48 7.21 8.60 -2.63
CA GLN A 48 6.83 7.19 -2.44
C GLN A 48 6.21 6.90 -1.06
N GLN A 49 6.21 7.90 -0.18
CA GLN A 49 5.71 7.81 1.19
C GLN A 49 5.27 9.19 1.67
N GLY A 50 4.39 9.21 2.66
CA GLY A 50 3.91 10.43 3.29
C GLY A 50 3.09 10.14 4.54
N PHE A 51 2.50 11.18 5.13
CA PHE A 51 1.62 11.09 6.29
C PHE A 51 0.31 11.79 5.97
N GLU A 52 -0.78 11.18 6.39
CA GLU A 52 -2.12 11.72 6.20
C GLU A 52 -2.90 11.70 7.51
N PRO A 53 -3.90 12.58 7.70
CA PRO A 53 -4.64 12.66 8.97
C PRO A 53 -5.55 11.45 9.22
N THR A 54 -5.91 10.68 8.20
CA THR A 54 -6.80 9.53 8.34
C THR A 54 -6.29 8.30 7.60
N ALA A 55 -6.68 7.12 8.08
CA ALA A 55 -6.38 5.85 7.41
C ALA A 55 -6.90 5.82 5.97
N ARG A 56 -8.07 6.42 5.73
CA ARG A 56 -8.69 6.48 4.40
C ARG A 56 -7.84 7.28 3.41
N GLU A 57 -7.37 8.46 3.83
CA GLU A 57 -6.49 9.27 2.98
C GLU A 57 -5.14 8.57 2.77
N ALA A 58 -4.56 7.98 3.81
CA ALA A 58 -3.32 7.20 3.68
C ALA A 58 -3.46 6.02 2.70
N SER A 59 -4.57 5.28 2.74
CA SER A 59 -4.87 4.20 1.78
C SER A 59 -4.99 4.75 0.36
N ARG A 60 -5.76 5.84 0.19
CA ARG A 60 -5.94 6.48 -1.12
C ARG A 60 -4.60 6.92 -1.72
N MET A 61 -3.69 7.47 -0.91
CA MET A 61 -2.37 7.89 -1.38
C MET A 61 -1.49 6.71 -1.80
N ALA A 62 -1.58 5.57 -1.11
CA ALA A 62 -0.89 4.35 -1.51
C ALA A 62 -1.43 3.78 -2.84
N GLU A 63 -2.75 3.81 -3.04
CA GLU A 63 -3.43 3.40 -4.29
C GLU A 63 -3.07 4.35 -5.45
N ASP A 64 -3.18 5.66 -5.25
CA ASP A 64 -2.82 6.68 -6.25
C ASP A 64 -1.35 6.59 -6.67
N TYR A 65 -0.45 6.32 -5.72
CA TYR A 65 0.95 6.08 -6.05
C TYR A 65 1.13 4.87 -6.97
N TYR A 66 0.44 3.76 -6.69
CA TYR A 66 0.51 2.56 -7.51
C TYR A 66 0.00 2.83 -8.93
N ASP A 67 -1.13 3.52 -9.07
CA ASP A 67 -1.70 3.87 -10.37
C ASP A 67 -0.76 4.78 -11.18
N ARG A 68 -0.15 5.78 -10.53
CA ARG A 68 0.87 6.62 -11.18
C ARG A 68 2.09 5.80 -11.57
N LEU A 69 2.54 4.87 -10.72
CA LEU A 69 3.72 4.05 -10.95
C LEU A 69 3.53 3.11 -12.15
N THR A 70 2.38 2.45 -12.24
CA THR A 70 2.04 1.53 -13.33
C THR A 70 1.86 2.29 -14.63
N ALA A 71 1.13 3.42 -14.62
CA ALA A 71 0.98 4.29 -15.78
C ALA A 71 2.33 4.82 -16.29
N HIS A 72 3.19 5.30 -15.40
CA HIS A 72 4.52 5.80 -15.76
C HIS A 72 5.40 4.73 -16.41
N ASN A 73 5.34 3.49 -15.90
CA ASN A 73 6.10 2.37 -16.43
C ASN A 73 5.38 1.65 -17.58
N ARG A 74 4.25 2.17 -18.08
CA ARG A 74 3.42 1.57 -19.14
C ARG A 74 3.01 0.13 -18.83
N LEU A 75 2.84 -0.16 -17.55
CA LEU A 75 2.32 -1.43 -17.04
C LEU A 75 0.81 -1.29 -16.97
N HIS A 76 0.14 -1.49 -18.09
CA HIS A 76 -1.31 -1.64 -18.09
C HIS A 76 -1.62 -3.06 -17.57
N THR A 77 -2.43 -3.14 -16.51
CA THR A 77 -2.94 -4.40 -15.98
C THR A 77 -4.10 -4.88 -16.84
#